data_AF-A0A7C4AVZ3-F1
#
_entry.id   AF-A0A7C4AVZ3-F1
#
_cell.length_a   1.000
_cell.length_b   1.000
_cell.length_c   1.000
_cell.angle_alpha   90.00
_cell.angle_beta   90.00
_cell.angle_gamma   90.00
#
_symmetry.space_group_name_H-M   'P 1'
#
loop_
_entity.id
_entity.type
_entity.pdbx_description
1 polymer ?
#
loop_
_entity_poly.entity_id
_entity_poly.type
_entity_poly.pdbx_seq_one_letter_code
_entity_poly.pdbx_strand_id
1 'polypeptide(L)'
;MLPDAGKGMTAGKADLWNTSGGGELANGRSLKEFGAVCDVSVLADRDSFKLARQLIRGGELYLPSATYSWLARDRLISVRGQSIGYSLVNQFVRDGELLVVYLPELLDEISRRLLYGVDREVPLTDLRAAMLAAHLKMPILTLSDQFTERLNDHVGGQKIWQLDVHGNAGAILAAIELYGELASDLGSYLSRHQNGADFEALVEELKRLRLDNLRARAACLQKIRQPHHSGKLSLVYLGWDITHILREYLEQNIVPPEVVGKLYEKSLLLIASPAD
;
A
#
# COMPACT_ATOMS: atom_id res chain seq x y z
N MET A 1 -24.00 59.17 -35.65
CA MET A 1 -24.91 58.06 -35.96
C MET A 1 -24.23 56.76 -35.56
N LEU A 2 -24.89 55.96 -34.71
CA LEU A 2 -24.74 54.50 -34.58
C LEU A 2 -25.99 53.89 -35.27
N PRO A 3 -25.99 52.64 -35.81
CA PRO A 3 -25.73 51.38 -35.07
C PRO A 3 -24.94 50.33 -35.94
N ASP A 4 -24.81 49.02 -35.65
CA ASP A 4 -25.19 48.13 -34.53
C ASP A 4 -24.13 47.00 -34.36
N ALA A 5 -24.44 45.92 -33.62
CA ALA A 5 -23.58 44.76 -33.35
C ALA A 5 -23.85 43.52 -34.26
N GLY A 6 -22.86 42.61 -34.34
CA GLY A 6 -22.99 41.30 -35.00
C GLY A 6 -21.99 40.25 -34.48
N LYS A 7 -22.49 39.19 -33.83
CA LYS A 7 -21.72 38.16 -33.09
C LYS A 7 -20.99 37.15 -34.01
N GLY A 8 -19.92 36.53 -33.47
CA GLY A 8 -19.71 35.08 -33.63
C GLY A 8 -18.33 34.59 -34.07
N MET A 9 -17.36 34.46 -33.14
CA MET A 9 -16.23 33.55 -33.32
C MET A 9 -16.61 32.15 -32.81
N THR A 10 -16.78 31.20 -33.72
CA THR A 10 -16.93 29.78 -33.41
C THR A 10 -15.56 29.12 -33.29
N ALA A 11 -15.29 28.45 -32.17
CA ALA A 11 -14.06 27.69 -31.98
C ALA A 11 -14.06 26.44 -32.88
N GLY A 12 -12.89 26.12 -33.45
CA GLY A 12 -12.71 24.99 -34.37
C GLY A 12 -12.92 23.63 -33.69
N LYS A 13 -13.38 22.66 -34.48
CA LYS A 13 -13.44 21.25 -34.09
C LYS A 13 -12.05 20.63 -34.08
N ALA A 14 -11.86 19.73 -33.10
CA ALA A 14 -11.05 18.52 -33.15
C ALA A 14 -9.57 18.64 -33.53
N ASP A 15 -8.70 18.35 -32.55
CA ASP A 15 -7.59 17.45 -32.80
C ASP A 15 -7.71 16.23 -31.88
N LEU A 16 -7.43 15.06 -32.45
CA LEU A 16 -7.52 13.77 -31.79
C LEU A 16 -6.20 13.42 -31.10
N TRP A 17 -6.30 12.81 -29.92
CA TRP A 17 -5.42 11.74 -29.44
C TRP A 17 -3.91 11.96 -29.64
N ASN A 18 -3.26 12.59 -28.65
CA ASN A 18 -1.82 12.45 -28.45
C ASN A 18 -1.50 12.11 -26.97
N THR A 19 -2.04 10.97 -26.50
CA THR A 19 -1.82 10.46 -25.14
C THR A 19 -0.52 9.64 -25.05
N SER A 20 0.60 10.31 -25.30
CA SER A 20 1.96 9.83 -25.01
C SER A 20 2.78 10.98 -24.43
N GLY A 21 2.42 11.39 -23.21
CA GLY A 21 3.08 12.41 -22.43
C GLY A 21 2.81 12.15 -20.95
N GLY A 22 3.85 11.86 -20.18
CA GLY A 22 3.73 11.69 -18.73
C GLY A 22 3.41 13.04 -18.10
N GLY A 23 2.18 13.21 -17.61
CA GLY A 23 1.80 14.38 -16.84
C GLY A 23 2.51 14.40 -15.50
N GLU A 24 3.26 15.47 -15.23
CA GLU A 24 3.75 15.76 -13.88
C GLU A 24 2.58 16.26 -13.02
N LEU A 25 2.52 15.82 -11.76
CA LEU A 25 1.66 16.47 -10.76
C LEU A 25 2.31 17.78 -10.30
N ALA A 26 1.49 18.70 -9.76
CA ALA A 26 1.90 20.06 -9.37
C ALA A 26 3.06 20.15 -8.34
N ASN A 27 3.51 19.02 -7.80
CA ASN A 27 4.63 18.90 -6.87
C ASN A 27 5.93 18.36 -7.53
N GLY A 28 6.03 18.35 -8.87
CA GLY A 28 7.23 17.93 -9.60
C GLY A 28 7.53 16.42 -9.54
N ARG A 29 6.55 15.60 -9.14
CA ARG A 29 6.64 14.14 -9.22
C ARG A 29 6.23 13.67 -10.62
N SER A 30 7.13 12.93 -11.26
CA SER A 30 6.83 12.14 -12.44
C SER A 30 5.77 11.07 -12.12
N LEU A 31 4.92 10.75 -13.09
CA LEU A 31 3.90 9.67 -13.04
C LEU A 31 4.47 8.23 -12.86
N LYS A 32 5.76 8.09 -12.53
CA LYS A 32 6.54 6.85 -12.64
C LYS A 32 6.58 5.94 -11.40
N GLU A 33 6.08 6.37 -10.24
CA GLU A 33 6.22 5.61 -8.98
C GLU A 33 4.91 5.54 -8.18
N PHE A 34 3.83 5.08 -8.82
CA PHE A 34 2.63 4.63 -8.10
C PHE A 34 2.29 3.19 -8.47
N GLY A 35 1.73 2.46 -7.51
CA GLY A 35 1.49 1.04 -7.64
C GLY A 35 1.05 0.42 -6.32
N ALA A 36 1.07 -0.91 -6.25
CA ALA A 36 0.77 -1.66 -5.04
C ALA A 36 1.64 -2.91 -4.92
N VAL A 37 1.98 -3.30 -3.69
CA VAL A 37 2.57 -4.62 -3.43
C VAL A 37 1.44 -5.64 -3.34
N CYS A 38 1.51 -6.67 -4.16
CA CYS A 38 0.53 -7.75 -4.15
C CYS A 38 0.72 -8.65 -2.93
N ASP A 39 -0.36 -8.94 -2.23
CA ASP A 39 -0.48 -10.18 -1.48
C ASP A 39 -0.67 -11.37 -2.45
N VAL A 40 -0.74 -12.59 -1.91
CA VAL A 40 -0.86 -13.79 -2.75
C VAL A 40 -2.25 -14.00 -3.36
N SER A 41 -3.31 -13.34 -2.88
CA SER A 41 -4.66 -13.49 -3.45
C SER A 41 -4.78 -12.86 -4.85
N VAL A 42 -4.04 -11.78 -5.09
CA VAL A 42 -3.89 -11.17 -6.43
C VAL A 42 -3.28 -12.15 -7.44
N LEU A 43 -2.51 -13.15 -6.97
CA LEU A 43 -1.77 -14.09 -7.81
C LEU A 43 -2.46 -15.45 -7.99
N ALA A 44 -3.64 -15.66 -7.39
CA ALA A 44 -4.32 -16.95 -7.41
C ALA A 44 -4.69 -17.41 -8.84
N ASP A 45 -5.20 -16.49 -9.67
CA ASP A 45 -5.58 -16.76 -11.06
C ASP A 45 -5.48 -15.50 -11.94
N ARG A 46 -5.81 -15.65 -13.24
CA ARG A 46 -5.75 -14.55 -14.23
C ARG A 46 -6.80 -13.47 -14.01
N ASP A 47 -7.96 -13.79 -13.47
CA ASP A 47 -9.07 -12.85 -13.36
C ASP A 47 -8.92 -12.02 -12.08
N SER A 48 -8.43 -12.63 -11.00
CA SER A 48 -7.85 -11.96 -9.82
C SER A 48 -6.76 -10.95 -10.22
N PHE A 49 -5.78 -11.36 -11.04
CA PHE A 49 -4.71 -10.48 -11.49
C PHE A 49 -5.19 -9.34 -12.40
N LYS A 50 -6.14 -9.62 -13.33
CA LYS A 50 -6.79 -8.58 -14.14
C LYS A 50 -7.54 -7.56 -13.29
N LEU A 51 -8.30 -8.02 -12.29
CA LEU A 51 -9.02 -7.14 -11.37
C LEU A 51 -8.04 -6.22 -10.63
N ALA A 52 -6.93 -6.76 -10.14
CA ALA A 52 -5.87 -5.97 -9.52
C ALA A 52 -5.29 -4.87 -10.46
N ARG A 53 -4.98 -5.21 -11.72
CA ARG A 53 -4.54 -4.22 -12.73
C ARG A 53 -5.62 -3.18 -13.09
N GLN A 54 -6.91 -3.52 -12.94
CA GLN A 54 -8.02 -2.57 -13.12
C GLN A 54 -8.18 -1.62 -11.93
N LEU A 55 -7.94 -2.09 -10.70
CA LEU A 55 -8.01 -1.28 -9.48
C LEU A 55 -6.83 -0.30 -9.37
N ILE A 56 -5.62 -0.74 -9.71
CA ILE A 56 -4.39 0.07 -9.74
C ILE A 56 -4.09 0.55 -11.17
N ARG A 57 -5.12 1.07 -11.87
CA ARG A 57 -5.01 1.38 -13.30
C ARG A 57 -3.96 2.46 -13.57
N GLY A 58 -2.91 2.07 -14.30
CA GLY A 58 -1.80 2.94 -14.71
C GLY A 58 -0.62 2.95 -13.74
N GLY A 59 -0.71 2.22 -12.63
CA GLY A 59 0.40 1.95 -11.71
C GLY A 59 0.88 0.51 -11.84
N GLU A 60 1.97 0.19 -11.17
CA GLU A 60 2.57 -1.15 -11.24
C GLU A 60 2.21 -2.05 -10.06
N LEU A 61 2.31 -3.36 -10.29
CA LEU A 61 2.13 -4.38 -9.27
C LEU A 61 3.50 -4.96 -8.89
N TYR A 62 3.76 -5.09 -7.59
CA TYR A 62 5.05 -5.50 -7.05
C TYR A 62 4.95 -6.78 -6.21
N LEU A 63 5.99 -7.62 -6.23
CA LEU A 63 6.09 -8.83 -5.41
C LEU A 63 7.47 -8.91 -4.72
N PRO A 64 7.56 -9.28 -3.43
CA PRO A 64 8.86 -9.52 -2.80
C PRO A 64 9.62 -10.66 -3.49
N SER A 65 10.91 -10.44 -3.78
CA SER A 65 11.79 -11.42 -4.44
C SER A 65 11.92 -12.73 -3.67
N ALA A 66 11.88 -12.68 -2.34
CA ALA A 66 11.86 -13.87 -1.49
C ALA A 66 10.55 -14.68 -1.63
N THR A 67 9.41 -14.00 -1.81
CA THR A 67 8.12 -14.63 -2.11
C THR A 67 8.13 -15.20 -3.53
N TYR A 68 8.59 -14.45 -4.54
CA TYR A 68 8.73 -14.96 -5.91
C TYR A 68 9.65 -16.18 -6.00
N SER A 69 10.83 -16.13 -5.35
CA SER A 69 11.81 -17.23 -5.36
C SER A 69 11.33 -18.48 -4.62
N TRP A 70 10.39 -18.32 -3.69
CA TRP A 70 9.71 -19.44 -3.05
C TRP A 70 8.61 -20.00 -3.96
N LEU A 71 7.78 -19.14 -4.55
CA LEU A 71 6.78 -19.51 -5.55
C LEU A 71 7.41 -20.22 -6.77
N ALA A 72 8.66 -19.93 -7.10
CA ALA A 72 9.39 -20.52 -8.21
C ALA A 72 9.95 -21.94 -7.98
N ARG A 73 9.89 -22.47 -6.76
CA ARG A 73 10.46 -23.80 -6.44
C ARG A 73 9.51 -24.96 -6.73
N ASP A 74 8.21 -24.75 -6.54
CA ASP A 74 7.19 -25.78 -6.69
C ASP A 74 6.23 -25.44 -7.83
N ARG A 75 5.71 -26.47 -8.52
CA ARG A 75 4.79 -26.26 -9.66
C ARG A 75 3.44 -25.67 -9.24
N LEU A 76 3.01 -25.95 -8.01
CA LEU A 76 1.78 -25.49 -7.40
C LEU A 76 2.00 -25.40 -5.88
N ILE A 77 1.60 -24.28 -5.27
CA ILE A 77 1.72 -24.04 -3.83
C ILE A 77 0.35 -23.62 -3.29
N SER A 78 -0.04 -24.11 -2.12
CA SER A 78 -1.22 -23.61 -1.41
C SER A 78 -0.82 -22.57 -0.35
N VAL A 79 -1.40 -21.37 -0.41
CA VAL A 79 -1.26 -20.32 0.61
C VAL A 79 -2.64 -19.86 1.02
N ARG A 80 -2.97 -19.94 2.32
CA ARG A 80 -4.33 -19.68 2.85
C ARG A 80 -5.44 -20.47 2.11
N GLY A 81 -5.11 -21.69 1.65
CA GLY A 81 -6.01 -22.52 0.84
C GLY A 81 -6.08 -22.15 -0.65
N GLN A 82 -5.51 -21.02 -1.07
CA GLN A 82 -5.44 -20.61 -2.47
C GLN A 82 -4.28 -21.31 -3.17
N SER A 83 -4.57 -22.03 -4.27
CA SER A 83 -3.55 -22.72 -5.07
C SER A 83 -2.95 -21.78 -6.11
N ILE A 84 -1.66 -21.48 -5.98
CA ILE A 84 -0.91 -20.55 -6.83
C ILE A 84 -0.03 -21.34 -7.78
N GLY A 85 -0.25 -21.19 -9.09
CA GLY A 85 0.54 -21.85 -10.12
C GLY A 85 1.78 -21.03 -10.50
N TYR A 86 2.98 -21.58 -10.30
CA TYR A 86 4.23 -20.90 -10.64
C TYR A 86 4.27 -20.44 -12.11
N SER A 87 3.81 -21.28 -13.03
CA SER A 87 3.80 -20.97 -14.47
C SER A 87 3.02 -19.71 -14.82
N LEU A 88 1.99 -19.37 -14.02
CA LEU A 88 1.20 -18.15 -14.17
C LEU A 88 1.95 -16.92 -13.62
N VAL A 89 2.50 -17.02 -12.41
CA VAL A 89 3.26 -15.92 -11.78
C VAL A 89 4.51 -15.59 -12.60
N ASN A 90 5.25 -16.61 -13.06
CA ASN A 90 6.39 -16.45 -13.96
C ASN A 90 5.99 -15.83 -15.31
N GLN A 91 4.78 -16.11 -15.81
CA GLN A 91 4.27 -15.41 -16.99
C GLN A 91 4.10 -13.91 -16.70
N PHE A 92 3.41 -13.51 -15.63
CA PHE A 92 3.22 -12.09 -15.30
C PHE A 92 4.55 -11.34 -15.12
N VAL A 93 5.56 -11.99 -14.53
CA VAL A 93 6.91 -11.41 -14.39
C VAL A 93 7.62 -11.27 -15.73
N ARG A 94 7.61 -12.33 -16.56
CA ARG A 94 8.24 -12.32 -17.89
C ARG A 94 7.58 -11.31 -18.85
N ASP A 95 6.26 -11.19 -18.78
CA ASP A 95 5.46 -10.32 -19.62
C ASP A 95 5.49 -8.85 -19.11
N GLY A 96 6.17 -8.59 -17.99
CA GLY A 96 6.40 -7.24 -17.44
C GLY A 96 5.23 -6.68 -16.62
N GLU A 97 4.19 -7.48 -16.35
CA GLU A 97 2.97 -7.06 -15.67
C GLU A 97 3.08 -7.09 -14.13
N LEU A 98 4.05 -7.86 -13.60
CA LEU A 98 4.37 -8.00 -12.18
C LEU A 98 5.88 -7.81 -11.95
N LEU A 99 6.25 -6.82 -11.14
CA LEU A 99 7.64 -6.45 -10.88
C LEU A 99 8.16 -7.12 -9.59
N VAL A 100 9.24 -7.88 -9.71
CA VAL A 100 9.87 -8.57 -8.56
C VAL A 100 10.90 -7.65 -7.91
N VAL A 101 10.70 -7.31 -6.64
CA VAL A 101 11.51 -6.31 -5.92
C VAL A 101 12.27 -6.93 -4.76
N TYR A 102 13.51 -6.48 -4.53
CA TYR A 102 14.29 -6.90 -3.38
C TYR A 102 13.68 -6.38 -2.07
N LEU A 103 13.37 -7.29 -1.14
CA LEU A 103 13.08 -6.93 0.25
C LEU A 103 14.42 -6.90 1.02
N PRO A 104 14.82 -5.76 1.62
CA PRO A 104 16.03 -5.69 2.43
C PRO A 104 16.10 -6.78 3.51
N GLU A 105 17.28 -7.40 3.68
CA GLU A 105 17.53 -8.51 4.64
C GLU A 105 16.96 -8.25 6.03
N LEU A 106 17.14 -7.04 6.57
CA LEU A 106 16.64 -6.67 7.89
C LEU A 106 15.10 -6.71 7.98
N LEU A 107 14.39 -6.39 6.90
CA LEU A 107 12.93 -6.46 6.85
C LEU A 107 12.42 -7.90 6.62
N ASP A 108 13.18 -8.72 5.87
CA ASP A 108 12.90 -10.16 5.77
C ASP A 108 13.14 -10.86 7.12
N GLU A 109 14.17 -10.47 7.86
CA GLU A 109 14.43 -10.94 9.22
C GLU A 109 13.29 -10.56 10.17
N ILE A 110 12.83 -9.30 10.18
CA ILE A 110 11.67 -8.90 11.01
C ILE A 110 10.42 -9.67 10.57
N SER A 111 10.19 -9.89 9.27
CA SER A 111 9.09 -10.75 8.78
C SER A 111 9.19 -12.18 9.32
N ARG A 112 10.39 -12.76 9.36
CA ARG A 112 10.63 -14.11 9.92
C ARG A 112 10.48 -14.12 11.44
N ARG A 113 10.90 -13.08 12.15
CA ARG A 113 10.70 -12.93 13.60
C ARG A 113 9.21 -12.82 13.96
N LEU A 114 8.44 -12.00 13.23
CA LEU A 114 6.98 -11.91 13.37
C LEU A 114 6.32 -13.27 13.14
N LEU A 115 6.69 -14.00 12.07
CA LEU A 115 6.17 -15.34 11.76
C LEU A 115 6.27 -16.31 12.96
N TYR A 116 7.40 -16.27 13.69
CA TYR A 116 7.60 -17.10 14.88
C TYR A 116 6.89 -16.54 16.12
N GLY A 117 6.79 -15.22 16.27
CA GLY A 117 6.08 -14.58 17.38
C GLY A 117 4.56 -14.79 17.36
N VAL A 118 3.99 -15.12 16.19
CA VAL A 118 2.54 -15.35 15.98
C VAL A 118 2.20 -16.82 15.68
N ASP A 119 3.06 -17.75 16.08
CA ASP A 119 2.91 -19.22 15.90
C ASP A 119 2.59 -19.66 14.45
N ARG A 120 2.99 -18.86 13.46
CA ARG A 120 2.75 -19.02 12.02
C ARG A 120 1.31 -18.84 11.53
N GLU A 121 0.41 -18.26 12.34
CA GLU A 121 -0.98 -18.00 11.92
C GLU A 121 -1.09 -16.99 10.77
N VAL A 122 -0.12 -16.07 10.67
CA VAL A 122 0.06 -15.18 9.52
C VAL A 122 1.14 -15.74 8.59
N PRO A 123 0.83 -16.01 7.30
CA PRO A 123 1.81 -16.50 6.34
C PRO A 123 3.00 -15.57 6.15
N LEU A 124 4.20 -16.13 5.99
CA LEU A 124 5.42 -15.33 5.73
C LEU A 124 5.33 -14.52 4.43
N THR A 125 4.53 -14.96 3.46
CA THR A 125 4.24 -14.21 2.23
C THR A 125 3.57 -12.88 2.50
N ASP A 126 2.68 -12.85 3.48
CA ASP A 126 1.81 -11.72 3.81
C ASP A 126 2.60 -10.72 4.66
N LEU A 127 3.39 -11.22 5.62
CA LEU A 127 4.35 -10.43 6.40
C LEU A 127 5.41 -9.76 5.49
N ARG A 128 5.92 -10.48 4.48
CA ARG A 128 6.85 -9.94 3.48
C ARG A 128 6.22 -8.90 2.57
N ALA A 129 4.97 -9.12 2.13
CA ALA A 129 4.23 -8.15 1.34
C ALA A 129 4.01 -6.85 2.14
N ALA A 130 3.60 -6.98 3.41
CA ALA A 130 3.42 -5.85 4.33
C ALA A 130 4.73 -5.08 4.58
N MET A 131 5.84 -5.77 4.85
CA MET A 131 7.15 -5.13 5.01
C MET A 131 7.64 -4.43 3.75
N LEU A 132 7.45 -5.02 2.56
CA LEU A 132 7.82 -4.39 1.30
C LEU A 132 6.94 -3.16 1.01
N ALA A 133 5.64 -3.25 1.25
CA ALA A 133 4.70 -2.14 1.06
C ALA A 133 5.05 -0.95 1.95
N ALA A 134 5.28 -1.21 3.24
CA ALA A 134 5.74 -0.20 4.19
C ALA A 134 7.12 0.37 3.80
N HIS A 135 8.02 -0.46 3.27
CA HIS A 135 9.34 -0.01 2.78
C HIS A 135 9.21 0.99 1.63
N LEU A 136 8.49 0.62 0.57
CA LEU A 136 8.26 1.41 -0.64
C LEU A 136 7.29 2.58 -0.44
N LYS A 137 6.63 2.65 0.72
CA LYS A 137 5.51 3.54 1.04
C LYS A 137 4.34 3.42 0.05
N MET A 138 3.98 2.19 -0.29
CA MET A 138 2.90 1.83 -1.21
C MET A 138 1.80 1.02 -0.50
N PRO A 139 0.56 0.97 -1.03
CA PRO A 139 -0.46 0.07 -0.52
C PRO A 139 -0.10 -1.40 -0.75
N ILE A 140 -0.55 -2.26 0.16
CA ILE A 140 -0.70 -3.70 -0.06
C ILE A 140 -2.04 -3.90 -0.77
N LEU A 141 -2.05 -4.49 -1.96
CA LEU A 141 -3.30 -4.87 -2.63
C LEU A 141 -3.66 -6.31 -2.27
N THR A 142 -4.85 -6.48 -1.70
CA THR A 142 -5.46 -7.78 -1.37
C THR A 142 -6.84 -7.89 -2.00
N LEU A 143 -7.19 -9.12 -2.40
CA LEU A 143 -8.53 -9.56 -2.81
C LEU A 143 -9.11 -10.56 -1.78
N SER A 144 -8.53 -10.61 -0.58
CA SER A 144 -8.93 -11.50 0.51
C SER A 144 -9.14 -10.72 1.80
N ASP A 145 -10.38 -10.79 2.32
CA ASP A 145 -10.79 -10.12 3.56
C ASP A 145 -9.97 -10.60 4.77
N GLN A 146 -9.61 -11.89 4.77
CA GLN A 146 -8.77 -12.54 5.78
C GLN A 146 -7.41 -11.88 5.97
N PHE A 147 -6.89 -11.12 4.99
CA PHE A 147 -5.58 -10.47 5.13
C PHE A 147 -5.57 -9.47 6.29
N THR A 148 -6.60 -8.61 6.36
CA THR A 148 -6.70 -7.59 7.40
C THR A 148 -7.08 -8.22 8.75
N GLU A 149 -8.01 -9.19 8.73
CA GLU A 149 -8.45 -9.91 9.93
C GLU A 149 -7.28 -10.61 10.63
N ARG A 150 -6.47 -11.39 9.90
CA ARG A 150 -5.29 -12.07 10.46
C ARG A 150 -4.26 -11.11 11.06
N LEU A 151 -4.06 -9.93 10.46
CA LEU A 151 -3.14 -8.94 11.00
C LEU A 151 -3.67 -8.33 12.31
N ASN A 152 -4.98 -8.10 12.42
CA ASN A 152 -5.63 -7.69 13.67
C ASN A 152 -5.47 -8.77 14.74
N ASP A 153 -5.94 -9.98 14.46
CA ASP A 153 -6.10 -11.05 15.43
C ASP A 153 -4.77 -11.62 15.94
N HIS A 154 -3.71 -11.60 15.12
CA HIS A 154 -2.44 -12.26 15.44
C HIS A 154 -1.25 -11.31 15.58
N VAL A 155 -1.25 -10.12 14.96
CA VAL A 155 -0.10 -9.18 14.95
C VAL A 155 -0.40 -7.86 15.70
N GLY A 156 -1.46 -7.85 16.51
CA GLY A 156 -1.89 -6.64 17.21
C GLY A 156 -2.29 -5.51 16.25
N GLY A 157 -2.91 -5.86 15.13
CA GLY A 157 -3.33 -4.91 14.11
C GLY A 157 -4.41 -3.96 14.63
N GLN A 158 -4.11 -2.65 14.64
CA GLN A 158 -4.96 -1.59 15.15
C GLN A 158 -5.35 -0.63 14.03
N LYS A 159 -6.61 -0.73 13.58
CA LYS A 159 -7.18 0.09 12.51
C LYS A 159 -7.21 1.56 12.89
N ILE A 160 -6.34 2.37 12.29
CA ILE A 160 -6.26 3.82 12.51
C ILE A 160 -7.36 4.56 11.75
N TRP A 161 -7.55 4.21 10.49
CA TRP A 161 -8.48 4.91 9.60
C TRP A 161 -8.96 4.00 8.47
N GLN A 162 -10.08 4.33 7.85
CA GLN A 162 -10.53 3.77 6.58
C GLN A 162 -11.13 4.88 5.72
N LEU A 163 -10.84 4.85 4.43
CA LEU A 163 -11.48 5.72 3.44
C LEU A 163 -11.67 4.97 2.13
N ASP A 164 -12.81 5.18 1.49
CA ASP A 164 -13.04 4.66 0.14
C ASP A 164 -12.65 5.74 -0.88
N VAL A 165 -11.88 5.34 -1.88
CA VAL A 165 -11.47 6.18 -3.01
C VAL A 165 -11.83 5.54 -4.34
N HIS A 166 -11.97 6.39 -5.35
CA HIS A 166 -12.01 5.94 -6.73
C HIS A 166 -10.62 5.45 -7.15
N GLY A 167 -10.57 4.34 -7.89
CA GLY A 167 -9.36 3.74 -8.47
C GLY A 167 -8.78 4.56 -9.63
N ASN A 168 -8.65 5.89 -9.45
CA ASN A 168 -7.94 6.79 -10.33
C ASN A 168 -6.62 7.20 -9.67
N ALA A 169 -5.58 7.40 -10.49
CA ALA A 169 -4.22 7.67 -10.01
C ALA A 169 -4.14 8.86 -9.04
N GLY A 170 -4.92 9.93 -9.25
CA GLY A 170 -4.88 11.12 -8.39
C GLY A 170 -5.40 10.87 -6.98
N ALA A 171 -6.50 10.12 -6.84
CA ALA A 171 -7.05 9.76 -5.53
C ALA A 171 -6.16 8.74 -4.79
N ILE A 172 -5.59 7.77 -5.51
CA ILE A 172 -4.65 6.79 -4.94
C ILE A 172 -3.37 7.50 -4.47
N LEU A 173 -2.77 8.35 -5.31
CA LEU A 173 -1.54 9.09 -4.96
C LEU A 173 -1.71 10.00 -3.75
N ALA A 174 -2.81 10.75 -3.67
CA ALA A 174 -3.07 11.61 -2.53
C ALA A 174 -3.38 10.83 -1.23
N ALA A 175 -3.89 9.59 -1.33
CA ALA A 175 -3.98 8.68 -0.18
C ALA A 175 -2.60 8.11 0.22
N ILE A 176 -1.73 7.79 -0.74
CA ILE A 176 -0.34 7.39 -0.49
C ILE A 176 0.45 8.52 0.19
N GLU A 177 0.25 9.77 -0.22
CA GLU A 177 0.85 10.94 0.44
C GLU A 177 0.39 11.09 1.89
N LEU A 178 -0.92 10.91 2.15
CA LEU A 178 -1.47 10.89 3.52
C LEU A 178 -0.89 9.75 4.37
N TYR A 179 -0.75 8.55 3.80
CA TYR A 179 -0.10 7.42 4.45
C TYR A 179 1.37 7.72 4.79
N GLY A 180 2.12 8.33 3.86
CA GLY A 180 3.52 8.68 4.06
C GLY A 180 3.76 9.68 5.21
N GLU A 181 2.85 10.64 5.38
CA GLU A 181 2.82 11.56 6.53
C GLU A 181 2.47 10.82 7.83
N LEU A 182 1.39 10.03 7.84
CA LEU A 182 0.92 9.33 9.04
C LEU A 182 1.91 8.26 9.53
N ALA A 183 2.63 7.60 8.61
CA ALA A 183 3.72 6.67 8.92
C ALA A 183 4.91 7.38 9.59
N SER A 184 5.24 8.59 9.11
CA SER A 184 6.29 9.44 9.71
C SER A 184 5.91 9.92 11.11
N ASP A 185 4.65 10.34 11.29
CA ASP A 185 4.10 10.73 12.59
C ASP A 185 4.09 9.57 13.58
N LEU A 186 3.53 8.41 13.20
CA LEU A 186 3.51 7.22 14.05
C LEU A 186 4.94 6.78 14.39
N GLY A 187 5.84 6.69 13.41
CA GLY A 187 7.23 6.28 13.64
C GLY A 187 7.97 7.23 14.58
N SER A 188 7.79 8.53 14.41
CA SER A 188 8.35 9.57 15.30
C SER A 188 7.74 9.54 16.70
N TYR A 189 6.49 9.11 16.84
CA TYR A 189 5.80 9.00 18.12
C TYR A 189 6.23 7.73 18.88
N LEU A 190 6.23 6.56 18.22
CA LEU A 190 6.70 5.29 18.79
C LEU A 190 8.18 5.35 19.18
N SER A 191 9.04 5.95 18.34
CA SER A 191 10.47 6.11 18.64
C SER A 191 10.76 7.02 19.84
N ARG A 192 9.79 7.78 20.36
CA ARG A 192 9.90 8.55 21.61
C ARG A 192 9.29 7.84 22.83
N HIS A 193 8.39 6.88 22.61
CA HIS A 193 7.66 6.14 23.65
C HIS A 193 8.12 4.68 23.76
N GLN A 194 9.42 4.43 23.58
CA GLN A 194 10.00 3.10 23.55
C GLN A 194 9.88 2.31 24.88
N ASN A 195 9.56 3.01 25.97
CA ASN A 195 9.62 2.55 27.37
C ASN A 195 8.46 1.61 27.80
N GLY A 196 8.07 0.66 26.96
CA GLY A 196 7.05 -0.35 27.31
C GLY A 196 5.62 0.18 27.37
N ALA A 197 5.32 1.33 26.76
CA ALA A 197 3.95 1.78 26.58
C ALA A 197 3.19 0.82 25.64
N ASP A 198 1.92 0.59 25.94
CA ASP A 198 1.04 -0.29 25.18
C ASP A 198 0.78 0.24 23.76
N PHE A 199 0.88 -0.63 22.75
CA PHE A 199 0.79 -0.23 21.35
C PHE A 199 -0.62 0.26 20.97
N GLU A 200 -1.67 -0.36 21.51
CA GLU A 200 -3.05 0.05 21.27
C GLU A 200 -3.32 1.45 21.82
N ALA A 201 -2.92 1.72 23.07
CA ALA A 201 -3.00 3.04 23.68
C ALA A 201 -2.25 4.13 22.89
N LEU A 202 -1.04 3.82 22.39
CA LEU A 202 -0.26 4.74 21.54
C LEU A 202 -0.96 5.04 20.20
N VAL A 203 -1.59 4.03 19.59
CA VAL A 203 -2.37 4.20 18.36
C VAL A 203 -3.65 5.00 18.61
N GLU A 204 -4.35 4.79 19.72
CA GLU A 204 -5.53 5.60 20.12
C GLU A 204 -5.19 7.06 20.39
N GLU A 205 -4.04 7.35 21.01
CA GLU A 205 -3.60 8.74 21.16
C GLU A 205 -3.31 9.38 19.79
N LEU A 206 -2.61 8.69 18.89
CA LEU A 206 -2.34 9.20 17.54
C LEU A 206 -3.64 9.42 16.74
N LYS A 207 -4.59 8.48 16.80
CA LYS A 207 -5.95 8.63 16.22
C LYS A 207 -6.56 9.95 16.69
N ARG A 208 -6.64 10.16 18.00
CA ARG A 208 -7.21 11.39 18.60
C ARG A 208 -6.49 12.66 18.15
N LEU A 209 -5.15 12.64 18.05
CA LEU A 209 -4.33 13.79 17.63
C LEU A 209 -4.39 14.11 16.13
N ARG A 210 -4.86 13.17 15.29
CA ARG A 210 -4.88 13.32 13.82
C ARG A 210 -6.27 13.25 13.19
N LEU A 211 -7.29 12.83 13.93
CA LEU A 211 -8.66 12.58 13.46
C LEU A 211 -9.24 13.69 12.57
N ASP A 212 -9.17 14.94 13.00
CA ASP A 212 -9.80 16.04 12.24
C ASP A 212 -9.02 16.42 10.97
N ASN A 213 -7.69 16.23 10.97
CA ASN A 213 -6.86 16.37 9.76
C ASN A 213 -7.17 15.24 8.76
N LEU A 214 -7.25 13.99 9.24
CA LEU A 214 -7.63 12.82 8.43
C LEU A 214 -9.02 13.02 7.79
N ARG A 215 -10.00 13.50 8.56
CA ARG A 215 -11.35 13.84 8.06
C ARG A 215 -11.32 14.95 7.01
N ALA A 216 -10.61 16.04 7.27
CA ALA A 216 -10.49 17.16 6.34
C ALA A 216 -9.85 16.73 5.00
N ARG A 217 -8.78 15.92 5.06
CA ARG A 217 -8.13 15.37 3.86
C ARG A 217 -9.00 14.36 3.13
N ALA A 218 -9.68 13.45 3.83
CA ALA A 218 -10.62 12.50 3.21
C ALA A 218 -11.75 13.22 2.45
N ALA A 219 -12.30 14.30 3.01
CA ALA A 219 -13.28 15.15 2.34
C ALA A 219 -12.74 15.91 1.11
N CYS A 220 -11.41 16.06 0.97
CA CYS A 220 -10.77 16.56 -0.24
C CYS A 220 -10.54 15.44 -1.26
N LEU A 221 -10.13 14.24 -0.85
CA LEU A 221 -9.98 13.07 -1.72
C LEU A 221 -11.29 12.71 -2.44
N GLN A 222 -12.41 12.74 -1.72
CA GLN A 222 -13.75 12.49 -2.27
C GLN A 222 -14.21 13.51 -3.33
N LYS A 223 -13.57 14.69 -3.41
CA LYS A 223 -13.88 15.73 -4.41
C LYS A 223 -13.09 15.55 -5.71
N ILE A 224 -12.11 14.65 -5.76
CA ILE A 224 -11.35 14.34 -6.96
C ILE A 224 -12.29 13.66 -7.97
N ARG A 225 -12.52 14.33 -9.13
CA ARG A 225 -13.52 13.91 -10.11
C ARG A 225 -13.30 12.48 -10.59
N GLN A 226 -14.40 11.73 -10.67
CA GLN A 226 -14.45 10.38 -11.25
C GLN A 226 -14.20 10.40 -12.76
N PRO A 227 -13.22 9.65 -13.27
CA PRO A 227 -13.26 9.16 -14.65
C PRO A 227 -14.37 8.10 -14.77
N HIS A 228 -15.06 8.04 -15.91
CA HIS A 228 -15.97 6.93 -16.19
C HIS A 228 -15.21 5.58 -16.12
N HIS A 229 -15.80 4.60 -15.43
CA HIS A 229 -15.27 3.24 -15.23
C HIS A 229 -14.01 3.10 -14.35
N SER A 230 -13.77 3.99 -13.38
CA SER A 230 -12.88 3.66 -12.25
C SER A 230 -13.65 2.86 -11.19
N GLY A 231 -13.18 1.67 -10.83
CA GLY A 231 -13.68 0.92 -9.66
C GLY A 231 -13.45 1.70 -8.35
N LYS A 232 -13.99 1.22 -7.24
CA LYS A 232 -13.68 1.75 -5.91
C LYS A 232 -12.65 0.86 -5.21
N LEU A 233 -11.79 1.48 -4.42
CA LEU A 233 -10.87 0.85 -3.49
C LEU A 233 -11.20 1.30 -2.08
N SER A 234 -11.28 0.35 -1.14
CA SER A 234 -11.24 0.67 0.28
C SER A 234 -9.80 0.70 0.73
N LEU A 235 -9.40 1.79 1.39
CA LEU A 235 -8.05 2.00 1.92
C LEU A 235 -8.09 2.01 3.43
N VAL A 236 -7.54 0.97 4.05
CA VAL A 236 -7.40 0.80 5.50
C VAL A 236 -5.98 1.18 5.93
N TYR A 237 -5.90 2.08 6.90
CA TYR A 237 -4.65 2.49 7.54
C TYR A 237 -4.54 1.67 8.83
N LEU A 238 -3.60 0.72 8.86
CA LEU A 238 -3.48 -0.25 9.94
C LEU A 238 -2.15 -0.07 10.66
N GLY A 239 -2.18 0.25 11.95
CA GLY A 239 -1.00 0.09 12.81
C GLY A 239 -0.79 -1.39 13.10
N TRP A 240 0.45 -1.87 13.19
CA TRP A 240 0.76 -3.24 13.63
C TRP A 240 1.99 -3.24 14.54
N ASP A 241 2.01 -4.11 15.56
CA ASP A 241 3.04 -4.05 16.60
C ASP A 241 4.31 -4.81 16.23
N ILE A 242 5.23 -4.08 15.60
CA ILE A 242 6.62 -4.52 15.40
C ILE A 242 7.56 -3.97 16.49
N THR A 243 7.05 -3.20 17.46
CA THR A 243 7.86 -2.38 18.38
C THR A 243 8.70 -3.23 19.34
N HIS A 244 8.20 -4.40 19.75
CA HIS A 244 8.93 -5.35 20.58
C HIS A 244 10.23 -5.84 19.90
N ILE A 245 10.16 -6.20 18.61
CA ILE A 245 11.34 -6.62 17.82
C ILE A 245 12.34 -5.47 17.68
N LEU A 246 11.85 -4.25 17.44
CA LEU A 246 12.70 -3.06 17.29
C LEU A 246 13.37 -2.67 18.60
N ARG A 247 12.71 -2.84 19.75
CA ARG A 247 13.30 -2.63 21.08
C ARG A 247 14.45 -3.60 21.33
N GLU A 248 14.27 -4.89 21.05
CA GLU A 248 15.35 -5.87 21.22
C GLU A 248 16.60 -5.53 20.37
N TYR A 249 16.41 -5.10 19.12
CA TYR A 249 17.55 -4.71 18.26
C TYR A 249 18.31 -3.49 18.80
N LEU A 250 17.62 -2.58 19.49
CA LEU A 250 18.23 -1.44 20.17
C LEU A 250 18.94 -1.87 21.46
N GLU A 251 18.29 -2.64 22.33
CA GLU A 251 18.83 -3.13 23.60
C GLU A 251 20.09 -4.02 23.39
N GLN A 252 20.04 -4.89 22.37
CA GLN A 252 21.14 -5.79 22.02
C GLN A 252 22.20 -5.12 21.12
N ASN A 253 22.00 -3.85 20.75
CA ASN A 253 22.90 -3.08 19.86
C ASN A 253 23.17 -3.76 18.50
N ILE A 254 22.20 -4.52 17.97
CA ILE A 254 22.31 -5.23 16.69
C ILE A 254 22.27 -4.23 15.52
N VAL A 255 21.53 -3.13 15.67
CA VAL A 255 21.25 -2.14 14.62
C VAL A 255 21.45 -0.73 15.19
N PRO A 256 22.06 0.22 14.44
CA PRO A 256 22.23 1.60 14.91
C PRO A 256 20.89 2.27 15.26
N PRO A 257 20.81 3.09 16.33
CA PRO A 257 19.57 3.73 16.78
C PRO A 257 18.85 4.55 15.69
N GLU A 258 19.60 5.17 14.77
CA GLU A 258 19.08 5.97 13.67
C GLU A 258 18.36 5.10 12.61
N VAL A 259 18.78 3.84 12.46
CA VAL A 259 18.12 2.86 11.60
C VAL A 259 16.89 2.31 12.30
N VAL A 260 16.96 1.99 13.59
CA VAL A 260 15.78 1.59 14.39
C VAL A 260 14.71 2.68 14.38
N GLY A 261 15.10 3.96 14.51
CA GLY A 261 14.21 5.12 14.36
C GLY A 261 13.39 5.11 13.06
N LYS A 262 14.04 4.78 11.93
CA LYS A 262 13.38 4.67 10.61
C LYS A 262 12.52 3.41 10.46
N LEU A 263 12.82 2.35 11.22
CA LEU A 263 12.01 1.13 11.22
C LEU A 263 10.66 1.33 11.92
N TYR A 264 10.55 2.24 12.89
CA TYR A 264 9.26 2.59 13.49
C TYR A 264 8.28 3.22 12.49
N GLU A 265 8.73 3.83 11.38
CA GLU A 265 7.82 4.24 10.29
C GLU A 265 7.11 3.04 9.63
N LYS A 266 7.67 1.83 9.78
CA LYS A 266 7.11 0.60 9.21
C LYS A 266 6.04 -0.03 10.09
N SER A 267 5.76 0.55 11.26
CA SER A 267 4.62 0.19 12.13
C SER A 267 3.26 0.64 11.58
N LEU A 268 3.20 1.29 10.41
CA LEU A 268 1.96 1.60 9.69
C LEU A 268 1.90 0.89 8.33
N LEU A 269 0.77 0.26 8.04
CA LEU A 269 0.43 -0.31 6.74
C LEU A 269 -0.70 0.47 6.08
N LEU A 270 -0.68 0.52 4.76
CA LEU A 270 -1.82 0.91 3.92
C LEU A 270 -2.30 -0.36 3.21
N ILE A 271 -3.52 -0.80 3.49
CA ILE A 271 -4.13 -1.97 2.85
C ILE A 271 -5.20 -1.46 1.89
N ALA A 272 -5.14 -1.93 0.65
CA ALA A 272 -6.10 -1.67 -0.41
C ALA A 272 -6.85 -2.95 -0.76
N SER A 273 -8.17 -2.88 -0.72
CA SER A 273 -9.08 -3.93 -1.19
C SER A 273 -10.11 -3.35 -2.16
N PRO A 274 -10.82 -4.17 -2.95
CA PRO A 274 -12.07 -3.73 -3.56
C PRO A 274 -12.99 -3.12 -2.49
N ALA A 275 -13.75 -2.07 -2.84
CA ALA A 275 -14.86 -1.61 -2.04
C ALA A 275 -16.19 -2.00 -2.70
N ASP A 276 -17.19 -2.30 -1.86
CA ASP A 276 -18.54 -2.68 -2.25
C ASP A 276 -19.33 -1.57 -3.02
#